data_AF-A0A3G9ISP3-F1
#
_entry.id   AF-A0A3G9ISP3-F1
#
_cell.length_a   1.000
_cell.length_b   1.000
_cell.length_c   1.000
_cell.angle_alpha   90.00
_cell.angle_beta   90.00
_cell.angle_gamma   90.00
#
_symmetry.space_group_name_H-M   'P 1'
#
loop_
_entity.id
_entity.type
_entity.pdbx_description
1 polymer ?
#
loop_
_entity_poly.entity_id
_entity_poly.type
_entity_poly.pdbx_seq_one_letter_code
_entity_poly.pdbx_strand_id
1 'polypeptide(L)'
;MLEHVVQEINDLFVFNDNADILLEKFNQLINKVELNIQMEMHSLLSLEALKFFYENRARLQISDEVKEHLVWWYFKCKFNEFILDSEFQDLLLVYKETQYISLESIVISLLKANILSVNQVVDADSVFSSKAYKRERYAHSCQIDIMKGNKLDLSKVNALLNFRLYPLLESAISKDCISKEGIQLLSMPYLEAADKKIRLKLANLAQKYL
;
A
#
# COMPACT_ATOMS: atom_id res chain seq x y z
N MET A 1 -21.03 -6.48 21.85
CA MET A 1 -21.62 -7.35 20.81
C MET A 1 -20.55 -7.79 19.81
N LEU A 2 -19.85 -6.87 19.14
CA LEU A 2 -18.72 -7.20 18.25
C LEU A 2 -17.67 -8.10 18.91
N GLU A 3 -17.16 -7.71 20.08
CA GLU A 3 -16.13 -8.48 20.80
C GLU A 3 -16.57 -9.91 21.14
N HIS A 4 -17.84 -10.11 21.51
CA HIS A 4 -18.39 -11.42 21.84
C HIS A 4 -18.46 -12.33 20.60
N VAL A 5 -18.96 -11.79 19.48
CA VAL A 5 -19.03 -12.51 18.21
C VAL A 5 -17.63 -12.86 17.71
N VAL A 6 -16.68 -11.94 17.80
CA VAL A 6 -15.30 -12.21 17.38
C VAL A 6 -14.64 -13.23 18.29
N GLN A 7 -14.89 -13.18 19.60
CA GLN A 7 -14.39 -14.20 20.51
C GLN A 7 -14.93 -15.59 20.15
N GLU A 8 -16.24 -15.71 19.91
CA GLU A 8 -16.84 -16.98 19.44
C GLU A 8 -16.18 -17.49 18.15
N ILE A 9 -15.94 -16.59 17.19
CA ILE A 9 -15.29 -16.95 15.93
C ILE A 9 -13.85 -17.40 16.16
N ASN A 10 -13.07 -16.71 16.97
CA ASN A 10 -11.71 -17.10 17.30
C ASN A 10 -11.68 -18.46 18.02
N ASP A 11 -12.62 -18.71 18.95
CA ASP A 11 -12.74 -19.96 19.68
C ASP A 11 -13.05 -21.15 18.76
N LEU A 12 -13.76 -20.95 17.64
CA LEU A 12 -14.00 -22.02 16.66
C LEU A 12 -12.68 -22.65 16.17
N PHE A 13 -11.65 -21.83 15.99
CA PHE A 13 -10.34 -22.23 15.44
C PHE A 13 -9.39 -22.85 16.48
N VAL A 14 -9.75 -22.82 17.76
CA VAL A 14 -8.97 -23.47 18.83
C VAL A 14 -9.30 -24.98 18.93
N PHE A 15 -10.50 -25.39 18.49
CA PHE A 15 -11.07 -26.70 18.84
C PHE A 15 -11.56 -27.58 17.67
N ASN A 16 -11.48 -27.14 16.40
CA ASN A 16 -12.01 -27.92 15.27
C ASN A 16 -10.99 -28.08 14.14
N ASP A 17 -10.76 -29.33 13.70
CA ASP A 17 -9.88 -29.65 12.56
C ASP A 17 -10.65 -29.79 11.23
N ASN A 18 -11.99 -29.75 11.24
CA ASN A 18 -12.79 -29.90 10.02
C ASN A 18 -13.21 -28.54 9.44
N ALA A 19 -12.62 -28.21 8.30
CA ALA A 19 -12.85 -26.95 7.59
C ALA A 19 -14.32 -26.72 7.17
N ASP A 20 -15.06 -27.77 6.80
CA ASP A 20 -16.44 -27.64 6.38
C ASP A 20 -17.36 -27.28 7.57
N ILE A 21 -17.12 -27.92 8.72
CA ILE A 21 -17.85 -27.63 9.96
C ILE A 21 -17.54 -26.21 10.44
N LEU A 22 -16.27 -25.80 10.38
CA LEU A 22 -15.85 -24.44 10.71
C LEU A 22 -16.54 -23.40 9.84
N LEU A 23 -16.55 -23.63 8.53
CA LEU A 23 -17.16 -22.72 7.57
C LEU A 23 -18.68 -22.61 7.77
N GLU A 24 -19.35 -23.73 8.01
CA GLU A 24 -20.79 -23.74 8.28
C GLU A 24 -21.12 -22.95 9.55
N LYS A 25 -20.39 -23.20 10.64
CA LYS A 25 -20.56 -22.46 11.91
C LYS A 25 -20.29 -20.98 11.73
N PHE A 26 -19.23 -20.60 11.03
CA PHE A 26 -18.94 -19.21 10.72
C PHE A 26 -20.08 -18.55 9.95
N ASN A 27 -20.55 -19.17 8.85
CA ASN A 27 -21.64 -18.63 8.04
C ASN A 27 -22.94 -18.48 8.86
N GLN A 28 -23.22 -19.41 9.79
CA GLN A 28 -24.37 -19.29 10.69
C GLN A 28 -24.24 -18.13 11.69
N LEU A 29 -23.03 -17.87 12.20
CA LEU A 29 -22.77 -16.78 13.14
C LEU A 29 -22.81 -15.43 12.43
N ILE A 30 -22.07 -15.29 11.33
CA ILE A 30 -21.88 -14.00 10.66
C ILE A 30 -23.18 -13.46 10.04
N ASN A 31 -24.08 -14.33 9.59
CA ASN A 31 -25.38 -13.95 9.05
C ASN A 31 -26.34 -13.36 10.11
N LYS A 32 -26.02 -13.49 11.40
CA LYS A 32 -26.78 -12.87 12.50
C LYS A 32 -26.24 -11.50 12.90
N VAL A 33 -25.14 -11.08 12.27
CA VAL A 33 -24.39 -9.87 12.62
C VAL A 33 -24.66 -8.81 11.56
N GLU A 34 -24.93 -7.58 12.00
CA GLU A 34 -25.16 -6.45 11.10
C GLU A 34 -23.90 -6.14 10.26
N LEU A 35 -24.09 -5.71 9.00
CA LEU A 35 -23.00 -5.52 8.04
C LEU A 35 -21.90 -4.55 8.55
N ASN A 36 -22.27 -3.46 9.20
CA ASN A 36 -21.30 -2.53 9.82
C ASN A 36 -20.37 -3.24 10.82
N ILE A 37 -20.92 -4.14 11.63
CA ILE A 37 -20.14 -4.94 12.60
C ILE A 37 -19.24 -5.94 11.85
N GLN A 38 -19.75 -6.58 10.78
CA GLN A 38 -18.95 -7.46 9.93
C GLN A 38 -17.75 -6.72 9.32
N MET A 39 -17.92 -5.47 8.90
CA MET A 39 -16.84 -4.65 8.33
C MET A 39 -15.73 -4.34 9.33
N GLU A 40 -16.02 -4.31 10.63
CA GLU A 40 -15.04 -3.96 11.68
C GLU A 40 -14.31 -5.18 12.27
N MET A 41 -14.82 -6.39 12.04
CA MET A 41 -14.34 -7.60 12.72
C MET A 41 -12.90 -7.99 12.38
N HIS A 42 -12.44 -7.64 11.17
CA HIS A 42 -11.16 -8.12 10.62
C HIS A 42 -9.99 -7.83 11.56
N SER A 43 -10.01 -6.67 12.24
CA SER A 43 -8.95 -6.23 13.15
C SER A 43 -8.85 -7.02 14.47
N LEU A 44 -9.88 -7.78 14.82
CA LEU A 44 -10.00 -8.53 16.07
C LEU A 44 -9.85 -10.05 15.88
N LEU A 45 -9.76 -10.51 14.63
CA LEU A 45 -9.56 -11.92 14.30
C LEU A 45 -8.11 -12.34 14.55
N SER A 46 -7.92 -13.58 14.99
CA SER A 46 -6.59 -14.19 15.04
C SER A 46 -6.01 -14.41 13.63
N LEU A 47 -4.69 -14.57 13.53
CA LEU A 47 -4.03 -14.82 12.25
C LEU A 47 -4.48 -16.16 11.64
N GLU A 48 -4.75 -17.16 12.48
CA GLU A 48 -5.29 -18.47 12.09
C GLU A 48 -6.67 -18.33 11.48
N ALA A 49 -7.56 -17.54 12.10
CA ALA A 49 -8.89 -17.26 11.58
C ALA A 49 -8.81 -16.52 10.24
N LEU A 50 -7.97 -15.49 10.15
CA LEU A 50 -7.74 -14.74 8.90
C LEU A 50 -7.21 -15.63 7.78
N LYS A 51 -6.26 -16.51 8.07
CA LYS A 51 -5.72 -17.47 7.11
C LYS A 51 -6.81 -18.44 6.63
N PHE A 52 -7.60 -18.98 7.55
CA PHE A 52 -8.72 -19.85 7.19
C PHE A 52 -9.73 -19.16 6.27
N PHE A 53 -10.11 -17.91 6.60
CA PHE A 53 -11.04 -17.13 5.77
C PHE A 53 -10.44 -16.80 4.41
N TYR A 54 -9.15 -16.48 4.34
CA TYR A 54 -8.45 -16.26 3.08
C TYR A 54 -8.47 -17.50 2.17
N GLU A 55 -8.18 -18.67 2.72
CA GLU A 55 -8.16 -19.95 2.00
C GLU A 55 -9.57 -20.40 1.57
N ASN A 56 -10.61 -20.02 2.32
CA ASN A 56 -12.01 -20.38 2.04
C ASN A 56 -12.85 -19.22 1.47
N ARG A 57 -12.21 -18.12 1.03
CA ARG A 57 -12.89 -16.86 0.66
C ARG A 57 -14.04 -17.01 -0.32
N ALA A 58 -13.90 -17.92 -1.29
CA ALA A 58 -14.92 -18.18 -2.30
C ALA A 58 -16.21 -18.83 -1.74
N ARG A 59 -16.13 -19.43 -0.55
CA ARG A 59 -17.22 -20.15 0.11
C ARG A 59 -17.86 -19.35 1.25
N LEU A 60 -17.32 -18.18 1.59
CA LEU A 60 -17.87 -17.32 2.64
C LEU A 60 -19.18 -16.67 2.17
N GLN A 61 -20.23 -16.82 2.98
CA GLN A 61 -21.55 -16.23 2.71
C GLN A 61 -21.65 -14.81 3.29
N ILE A 62 -20.74 -13.95 2.87
CA ILE A 62 -20.66 -12.53 3.26
C ILE A 62 -20.48 -11.65 2.02
N SER A 63 -20.72 -10.35 2.19
CA SER A 63 -20.57 -9.39 1.10
C SER A 63 -19.10 -9.30 0.64
N ASP A 64 -18.89 -8.90 -0.62
CA ASP A 64 -17.55 -8.82 -1.18
C ASP A 64 -16.70 -7.73 -0.52
N GLU A 65 -17.34 -6.68 0.01
CA GLU A 65 -16.67 -5.66 0.82
C GLU A 65 -16.08 -6.25 2.11
N VAL A 66 -16.82 -7.12 2.80
CA VAL A 66 -16.30 -7.79 4.00
C VAL A 66 -15.16 -8.74 3.63
N LYS A 67 -15.30 -9.50 2.53
CA LYS A 67 -14.23 -10.36 2.02
C LYS A 67 -12.98 -9.56 1.71
N GLU A 68 -13.11 -8.43 1.04
CA GLU A 68 -12.01 -7.52 0.72
C GLU A 68 -11.29 -7.09 2.01
N HIS A 69 -12.02 -6.66 3.03
CA HIS A 69 -11.43 -6.25 4.32
C HIS A 69 -10.68 -7.40 5.03
N LEU A 70 -11.23 -8.62 5.01
CA LEU A 70 -10.58 -9.81 5.58
C LEU A 70 -9.28 -10.15 4.84
N VAL A 71 -9.33 -10.19 3.51
CA VAL A 71 -8.16 -10.50 2.66
C VAL A 71 -7.10 -9.41 2.80
N TRP A 72 -7.50 -8.14 2.79
CA TRP A 72 -6.59 -7.02 3.02
C TRP A 72 -5.90 -7.12 4.38
N TRP A 73 -6.65 -7.37 5.44
CA TRP A 73 -6.09 -7.46 6.79
C TRP A 73 -5.15 -8.66 6.94
N TYR A 74 -5.49 -9.81 6.33
CA TYR A 74 -4.61 -10.98 6.26
C TYR A 74 -3.24 -10.62 5.65
N PHE A 75 -3.21 -10.02 4.46
CA PHE A 75 -1.94 -9.62 3.83
C PHE A 75 -1.21 -8.54 4.63
N LYS A 76 -1.95 -7.58 5.21
CA LYS A 76 -1.36 -6.53 6.05
C LYS A 76 -0.68 -7.09 7.29
N CYS A 77 -1.27 -8.10 7.95
CA CYS A 77 -0.67 -8.77 9.10
C CYS A 77 0.51 -9.68 8.70
N LYS A 78 0.42 -10.29 7.52
CA LYS A 78 1.45 -11.19 6.99
C LYS A 78 2.72 -10.45 6.56
N PHE A 79 2.57 -9.28 5.95
CA PHE A 79 3.70 -8.48 5.48
C PHE A 79 4.31 -7.66 6.63
N ASN A 80 5.46 -8.14 7.11
CA ASN A 80 6.29 -7.45 8.08
C ASN A 80 7.44 -6.70 7.36
N GLU A 81 8.59 -6.53 8.01
CA GLU A 81 9.77 -5.88 7.43
C GLU A 81 10.37 -6.62 6.21
N PHE A 82 10.06 -7.90 6.02
CA PHE A 82 10.54 -8.72 4.92
C PHE A 82 9.41 -9.54 4.29
N ILE A 83 9.36 -9.59 2.95
CA ILE A 83 8.30 -10.26 2.20
C ILE A 83 8.92 -11.27 1.25
N LEU A 84 8.53 -12.53 1.39
CA LEU A 84 8.96 -13.57 0.45
C LEU A 84 8.29 -13.38 -0.91
N ASP A 85 9.01 -13.67 -1.98
CA ASP A 85 8.48 -13.55 -3.35
C ASP A 85 7.20 -14.37 -3.55
N SER A 86 7.10 -15.56 -2.94
CA SER A 86 5.89 -16.39 -3.00
C SER A 86 4.67 -15.71 -2.36
N GLU A 87 4.86 -14.98 -1.26
CA GLU A 87 3.79 -14.27 -0.57
C GLU A 87 3.35 -13.02 -1.33
N PHE A 88 4.30 -12.35 -1.99
CA PHE A 88 4.00 -11.23 -2.86
C PHE A 88 3.22 -11.69 -4.11
N GLN A 89 3.63 -12.79 -4.73
CA GLN A 89 2.93 -13.38 -5.87
C GLN A 89 1.51 -13.82 -5.52
N ASP A 90 1.31 -14.36 -4.32
CA ASP A 90 -0.02 -14.69 -3.78
C ASP A 90 -0.92 -13.44 -3.74
N LEU A 91 -0.42 -12.30 -3.22
CA LEU A 91 -1.17 -11.03 -3.26
C LEU A 91 -1.52 -10.61 -4.69
N LEU A 92 -0.56 -10.66 -5.62
CA LEU A 92 -0.78 -10.26 -7.00
C LEU A 92 -1.83 -11.13 -7.69
N LEU A 93 -1.82 -12.43 -7.44
CA LEU A 93 -2.80 -13.37 -7.98
C LEU A 93 -4.21 -13.04 -7.47
N VAL A 94 -4.35 -12.83 -6.15
CA VAL A 94 -5.64 -12.48 -5.55
C VAL A 94 -6.16 -11.17 -6.10
N TYR A 95 -5.30 -10.15 -6.27
CA TYR A 95 -5.70 -8.90 -6.90
C TYR A 95 -6.18 -9.11 -8.34
N LYS A 96 -5.49 -9.94 -9.14
CA LYS A 96 -5.93 -10.25 -10.52
C LYS A 96 -7.31 -10.89 -10.54
N GLU A 97 -7.58 -11.81 -9.62
CA GLU A 97 -8.86 -12.53 -9.51
C GLU A 97 -10.01 -11.63 -9.04
N THR A 98 -9.75 -10.78 -8.04
CA THR A 98 -10.79 -10.08 -7.27
C THR A 98 -10.93 -8.60 -7.61
N GLN A 99 -9.86 -7.98 -8.10
CA GLN A 99 -9.72 -6.53 -8.31
C GLN A 99 -9.97 -5.70 -7.03
N TYR A 100 -9.75 -6.28 -5.84
CA TYR A 100 -9.84 -5.58 -4.57
C TYR A 100 -8.84 -4.43 -4.48
N ILE A 101 -9.34 -3.20 -4.48
CA ILE A 101 -8.55 -1.96 -4.54
C ILE A 101 -7.67 -1.82 -3.29
N SER A 102 -8.15 -2.29 -2.14
CA SER A 102 -7.39 -2.30 -0.89
C SER A 102 -6.07 -3.06 -0.99
N LEU A 103 -5.94 -4.08 -1.84
CA LEU A 103 -4.67 -4.79 -2.03
C LEU A 103 -3.62 -3.92 -2.75
N GLU A 104 -4.04 -3.04 -3.67
CA GLU A 104 -3.13 -2.04 -4.24
C GLU A 104 -2.59 -1.09 -3.16
N SER A 105 -3.40 -0.75 -2.15
CA SER A 105 -2.98 0.11 -1.04
C SER A 105 -1.85 -0.50 -0.20
N ILE A 106 -1.80 -1.83 -0.10
CA ILE A 106 -0.70 -2.56 0.55
C ILE A 106 0.58 -2.35 -0.25
N VAL A 107 0.53 -2.62 -1.56
CA VAL A 107 1.70 -2.47 -2.45
C VAL A 107 2.23 -1.03 -2.46
N ILE A 108 1.33 -0.04 -2.50
CA ILE A 108 1.70 1.37 -2.36
C ILE A 108 2.40 1.65 -1.03
N SER A 109 1.93 1.06 0.06
CA SER A 109 2.56 1.23 1.39
C SER A 109 3.96 0.62 1.42
N LEU A 110 4.15 -0.55 0.79
CA LEU A 110 5.44 -1.23 0.67
C LEU A 110 6.44 -0.45 -0.20
N LEU A 111 5.97 0.18 -1.29
CA LEU A 111 6.78 1.09 -2.11
C LEU A 111 7.28 2.29 -1.29
N LYS A 112 6.40 2.92 -0.51
CA LYS A 112 6.75 4.06 0.36
C LYS A 112 7.76 3.68 1.45
N ALA A 113 7.66 2.47 1.97
CA ALA A 113 8.58 1.94 2.97
C ALA A 113 9.92 1.45 2.37
N ASN A 114 10.04 1.39 1.03
CA ASN A 114 11.19 0.84 0.31
C ASN A 114 11.54 -0.61 0.72
N ILE A 115 10.51 -1.43 0.97
CA ILE A 115 10.67 -2.84 1.39
C ILE A 115 10.74 -3.78 0.17
N LEU A 116 10.10 -3.41 -0.94
CA LEU A 116 10.03 -4.28 -2.12
C LEU A 116 11.38 -4.45 -2.81
N SER A 117 11.67 -5.69 -3.22
CA SER A 117 12.80 -5.99 -4.08
C SER A 117 12.58 -5.47 -5.51
N VAL A 118 13.65 -5.37 -6.30
CA VAL A 118 13.55 -4.95 -7.71
C VAL A 118 12.62 -5.87 -8.51
N ASN A 119 12.69 -7.18 -8.28
CA ASN A 119 11.83 -8.15 -8.97
C ASN A 119 10.36 -7.98 -8.57
N GLN A 120 10.07 -7.83 -7.28
CA GLN A 120 8.72 -7.58 -6.79
C GLN A 120 8.13 -6.30 -7.37
N VAL A 121 8.94 -5.26 -7.53
CA VAL A 121 8.51 -4.01 -8.17
C VAL A 121 8.19 -4.23 -9.66
N VAL A 122 9.01 -5.00 -10.38
CA VAL A 122 8.74 -5.36 -11.79
C VAL A 122 7.46 -6.18 -11.91
N ASP A 123 7.25 -7.14 -11.02
CA ASP A 123 6.04 -7.94 -10.98
C ASP A 123 4.80 -7.06 -10.71
N ALA A 124 4.88 -6.13 -9.75
CA ALA A 124 3.83 -5.17 -9.47
C ALA A 124 3.51 -4.26 -10.67
N ASP A 125 4.53 -3.82 -11.41
CA ASP A 125 4.37 -2.99 -12.62
C ASP A 125 3.58 -3.74 -13.74
N SER A 126 3.58 -5.08 -13.72
CA SER A 126 2.78 -5.91 -14.65
C SER A 126 1.31 -6.02 -14.28
N VAL A 127 0.94 -5.66 -13.05
CA VAL A 127 -0.39 -5.87 -12.46
C VAL A 127 -1.13 -4.55 -12.23
N PHE A 128 -0.45 -3.56 -11.63
CA PHE A 128 -1.07 -2.31 -11.22
C PHE A 128 -0.82 -1.19 -12.24
N SER A 129 -1.90 -0.48 -12.59
CA SER A 129 -1.83 0.60 -13.59
C SER A 129 -2.55 1.88 -13.17
N SER A 130 -3.04 1.92 -11.93
CA SER A 130 -3.77 3.06 -11.39
C SER A 130 -2.88 4.32 -11.34
N LYS A 131 -3.52 5.49 -11.30
CA LYS A 131 -2.81 6.77 -11.13
C LYS A 131 -2.08 6.85 -9.79
N ALA A 132 -2.67 6.27 -8.73
CA ALA A 132 -2.08 6.27 -7.40
C ALA A 132 -0.81 5.41 -7.37
N TYR A 133 -0.91 4.18 -7.89
CA TYR A 133 0.24 3.28 -8.03
C TYR A 133 1.36 3.92 -8.86
N LYS A 134 1.06 4.42 -10.07
CA LYS A 134 2.05 5.05 -10.96
C LYS A 134 2.80 6.21 -10.30
N ARG A 135 2.08 7.05 -9.54
CA ARG A 135 2.68 8.17 -8.80
C ARG A 135 3.67 7.68 -7.73
N GLU A 136 3.27 6.70 -6.93
CA GLU A 136 4.10 6.19 -5.83
C GLU A 136 5.25 5.32 -6.32
N ARG A 137 5.04 4.55 -7.39
CA ARG A 137 6.09 3.82 -8.11
C ARG A 137 7.18 4.76 -8.67
N TYR A 138 6.76 5.91 -9.21
CA TYR A 138 7.69 6.95 -9.69
C TYR A 138 8.47 7.59 -8.54
N ALA A 139 7.77 7.92 -7.44
CA ALA A 139 8.38 8.45 -6.22
C ALA A 139 9.44 7.49 -5.67
N HIS A 140 9.10 6.20 -5.57
CA HIS A 140 10.00 5.14 -5.15
C HIS A 140 11.27 5.07 -6.04
N SER A 141 11.11 5.10 -7.37
CA SER A 141 12.27 5.12 -8.28
C SER A 141 13.21 6.30 -8.02
N CYS A 142 12.66 7.51 -7.84
CA CYS A 142 13.46 8.69 -7.54
C CYS A 142 14.12 8.60 -6.15
N GLN A 143 13.43 8.01 -5.16
CA GLN A 143 13.99 7.80 -3.83
C GLN A 143 15.18 6.84 -3.86
N ILE A 144 15.11 5.75 -4.63
CA ILE A 144 16.24 4.83 -4.83
C ILE A 144 17.43 5.55 -5.46
N ASP A 145 17.21 6.41 -6.46
CA ASP A 145 18.28 7.23 -7.05
C ASP A 145 18.93 8.15 -6.01
N ILE A 146 18.13 8.87 -5.22
CA ILE A 146 18.63 9.75 -4.16
C ILE A 146 19.42 8.97 -3.09
N MET A 147 18.94 7.77 -2.70
CA MET A 147 19.64 6.91 -1.74
C MET A 147 20.99 6.43 -2.25
N LYS A 148 21.13 6.23 -3.56
CA LYS A 148 22.39 5.89 -4.23
C LYS A 148 23.31 7.09 -4.49
N GLY A 149 22.86 8.31 -4.18
CA GLY A 149 23.59 9.55 -4.48
C GLY A 149 23.53 9.95 -5.95
N ASN A 150 22.62 9.37 -6.74
CA ASN A 150 22.43 9.75 -8.13
C ASN A 150 21.71 11.10 -8.23
N LYS A 151 22.12 11.95 -9.17
CA LYS A 151 21.42 13.21 -9.44
C LYS A 151 20.15 12.96 -10.26
N LEU A 152 19.04 13.55 -9.84
CA LEU A 152 17.81 13.61 -10.61
C LEU A 152 17.96 14.64 -11.72
N ASP A 153 17.72 14.22 -12.97
CA ASP A 153 17.73 15.11 -14.13
C ASP A 153 16.50 16.04 -14.17
N LEU A 154 16.52 16.98 -15.12
CA LEU A 154 15.44 17.94 -15.34
C LEU A 154 14.08 17.27 -15.60
N SER A 155 14.05 16.12 -16.29
CA SER A 155 12.82 15.39 -16.58
C SER A 155 12.20 14.86 -15.29
N LYS A 156 13.02 14.25 -14.43
CA LYS A 156 12.60 13.76 -13.11
C LYS A 156 12.11 14.87 -12.20
N VAL A 157 12.81 16.01 -12.17
CA VAL A 157 12.38 17.18 -11.39
C VAL A 157 11.01 17.68 -11.85
N ASN A 158 10.79 17.82 -13.16
CA ASN A 158 9.49 18.24 -13.70
C ASN A 158 8.37 17.25 -13.35
N ALA A 159 8.62 15.95 -13.47
CA ALA A 159 7.64 14.93 -13.11
C ALA A 159 7.27 14.98 -11.61
N LEU A 160 8.25 15.15 -10.71
CA LEU A 160 8.00 15.31 -9.28
C LEU A 160 7.18 16.57 -8.96
N LEU A 161 7.43 17.68 -9.66
CA LEU A 161 6.63 18.90 -9.54
C LEU A 161 5.18 18.68 -9.99
N ASN A 162 4.99 17.96 -11.10
CA ASN A 162 3.67 17.63 -11.65
C ASN A 162 2.88 16.70 -10.72
N PHE A 163 3.54 15.72 -10.11
CA PHE A 163 2.94 14.83 -9.11
C PHE A 163 2.82 15.44 -7.71
N ARG A 164 3.28 16.69 -7.54
CA ARG A 164 3.31 17.41 -6.26
C ARG A 164 4.06 16.66 -5.15
N LEU A 165 5.13 15.97 -5.52
CA LEU A 165 5.99 15.18 -4.62
C LEU A 165 7.07 16.08 -3.97
N TYR A 166 6.62 17.18 -3.37
CA TYR A 166 7.51 18.20 -2.81
C TYR A 166 8.44 17.72 -1.69
N PRO A 167 8.02 16.83 -0.75
CA PRO A 167 8.92 16.32 0.27
C PRO A 167 10.13 15.58 -0.33
N LEU A 168 9.93 14.87 -1.45
CA LEU A 168 11.01 14.16 -2.13
C LEU A 168 11.98 15.13 -2.81
N LEU A 169 11.47 16.19 -3.43
CA LEU A 169 12.30 17.27 -3.99
C LEU A 169 13.12 17.97 -2.90
N GLU A 170 12.52 18.26 -1.75
CA GLU A 170 13.22 18.85 -0.60
C GLU A 170 14.36 17.94 -0.10
N SER A 171 14.09 16.63 0.03
CA SER A 171 15.13 15.66 0.39
C SER A 171 16.22 15.57 -0.67
N ALA A 172 15.89 15.65 -1.94
CA ALA A 172 16.84 15.56 -3.03
C ALA A 172 17.77 16.79 -3.08
N ILE A 173 17.22 18.00 -2.95
CA ILE A 173 18.02 19.24 -2.87
C ILE A 173 18.99 19.17 -1.69
N SER A 174 18.49 18.80 -0.52
CA SER A 174 19.29 18.75 0.72
C SER A 174 20.47 17.76 0.64
N LYS A 175 20.36 16.76 -0.24
CA LYS A 175 21.39 15.73 -0.48
C LYS A 175 22.26 15.99 -1.72
N ASP A 176 22.18 17.18 -2.34
CA ASP A 176 22.82 17.51 -3.63
C ASP A 176 22.52 16.48 -4.76
N CYS A 177 21.34 15.87 -4.70
CA CYS A 177 20.89 14.85 -5.64
C CYS A 177 20.03 15.43 -6.76
N ILE A 178 20.22 16.69 -7.14
CA ILE A 178 19.52 17.35 -8.25
C ILE A 178 20.56 17.83 -9.29
N SER A 179 20.28 17.66 -10.58
CA SER A 179 21.15 18.19 -11.64
C SER A 179 21.17 19.72 -11.64
N LYS A 180 22.17 20.32 -12.29
CA LYS A 180 22.30 21.78 -12.35
C LYS A 180 21.08 22.44 -12.98
N GLU A 181 20.56 21.85 -14.05
CA GLU A 181 19.36 22.30 -14.75
C GLU A 181 18.11 22.19 -13.84
N GLY A 182 18.04 21.12 -13.05
CA GLY A 182 16.98 20.94 -12.05
C GLY A 182 17.02 21.99 -10.94
N ILE A 183 18.21 22.33 -10.43
CA ILE A 183 18.41 23.40 -9.44
C ILE A 183 17.99 24.75 -10.01
N GLN A 184 18.40 25.06 -11.25
CA GLN A 184 17.97 26.28 -11.94
C GLN A 184 16.44 26.36 -12.05
N LEU A 185 15.78 25.29 -12.48
CA LEU A 185 14.31 25.23 -12.54
C LEU A 185 13.66 25.48 -11.17
N LEU A 186 14.16 24.82 -10.12
CA LEU A 186 13.59 24.91 -8.77
C LEU A 186 13.83 26.29 -8.12
N SER A 187 14.94 26.96 -8.45
CA SER A 187 15.29 28.28 -7.93
C SER A 187 14.40 29.42 -8.43
N MET A 188 13.66 29.21 -9.54
CA MET A 188 12.76 30.21 -10.08
C MET A 188 11.45 30.24 -9.28
N PRO A 189 11.09 31.37 -8.64
CA PRO A 189 9.87 31.45 -7.86
C PRO A 189 8.65 31.35 -8.79
N TYR A 190 7.89 30.26 -8.67
CA TYR A 190 6.64 30.10 -9.40
C TYR A 190 5.51 30.79 -8.62
N LEU A 191 5.05 31.95 -9.11
CA LEU A 191 4.12 32.83 -8.40
C LEU A 191 2.64 32.60 -8.74
N GLU A 192 2.32 31.83 -9.78
CA GLU A 192 0.96 31.71 -10.34
C GLU A 192 0.22 30.39 -10.03
N ALA A 193 0.46 29.72 -8.88
CA ALA A 193 -0.22 28.45 -8.59
C ALA A 193 -0.71 28.26 -7.15
N ALA A 194 -1.63 27.29 -7.01
CA ALA A 194 -1.77 26.48 -5.80
C ALA A 194 -0.38 26.02 -5.30
N ASP A 195 -0.22 25.86 -3.99
CA ASP A 195 1.04 25.41 -3.37
C ASP A 195 2.19 26.45 -3.37
N LYS A 196 1.89 27.75 -3.51
CA LYS A 196 2.88 28.87 -3.45
C LYS A 196 3.87 28.77 -2.30
N LYS A 197 3.39 28.45 -1.09
CA LYS A 197 4.22 28.37 0.12
C LYS A 197 5.32 27.32 0.00
N ILE A 198 4.99 26.12 -0.48
CA ILE A 198 5.96 25.03 -0.58
C ILE A 198 6.89 25.22 -1.78
N ARG A 199 6.41 25.80 -2.89
CA ARG A 199 7.28 26.16 -4.02
C ARG A 199 8.29 27.25 -3.66
N LEU A 200 7.91 28.26 -2.89
CA LEU A 200 8.85 29.27 -2.38
C LEU A 200 9.90 28.64 -1.45
N LYS A 201 9.50 27.69 -0.60
CA LYS A 201 10.43 26.93 0.24
C LYS A 201 11.46 26.18 -0.61
N LEU A 202 11.03 25.47 -1.66
CA LEU A 202 11.92 24.76 -2.58
C LEU A 202 12.87 25.72 -3.32
N ALA A 203 12.39 26.88 -3.78
CA ALA A 203 13.22 27.88 -4.43
C ALA A 203 14.33 28.41 -3.50
N ASN A 204 13.97 28.75 -2.26
CA ASN A 204 14.94 29.20 -1.26
C ASN A 204 15.97 28.12 -0.91
N LEU A 205 15.59 26.84 -0.94
CA LEU A 205 16.52 25.73 -0.74
C LEU A 205 17.46 25.57 -1.94
N ALA A 206 16.93 25.58 -3.16
CA ALA A 206 17.70 25.41 -4.38
C ALA A 206 18.72 26.54 -4.61
N GLN A 207 18.39 27.78 -4.24
CA GLN A 207 19.30 28.93 -4.37
C GLN A 207 20.63 28.77 -3.60
N LYS A 208 20.68 27.93 -2.57
CA LYS A 208 21.92 27.65 -1.82
C LYS A 208 22.94 26.83 -2.61
N TYR A 209 22.53 26.25 -3.73
CA TYR A 209 23.31 25.33 -4.56
C TYR A 209 23.56 25.88 -5.97
N LEU A 210 23.22 27.17 -6.21
CA LEU A 210 23.60 27.92 -7.41
C LEU A 210 24.98 28.56 -7.23
#